data_AF-A0A2E5MF72-F1
#
_entry.id   AF-A0A2E5MF72-F1
#
_cell.length_a   1.000
_cell.length_b   1.000
_cell.length_c   1.000
_cell.angle_alpha   90.00
_cell.angle_beta   90.00
_cell.angle_gamma   90.00
#
_symmetry.space_group_name_H-M   'P 1'
#
loop_
_entity.id
_entity.type
_entity.pdbx_description
1 polymer ?
#
loop_
_entity_poly.entity_id
_entity_poly.type
_entity_poly.pdbx_seq_one_letter_code
_entity_poly.pdbx_strand_id
1 'polypeptide(L)' 'MQEYLKITRNGLWNNNQALVALLGLCPLLAVTNNVANAISLGIATTFVLVASNLSVSLFRNY' A
#
# COMPACT_ATOMS: atom_id res chain seq x y z
N MET A 1 28.27 6.42 -13.91
CA MET A 1 27.59 6.53 -12.60
C MET A 1 26.06 6.35 -12.67
N GLN A 2 25.39 6.65 -13.79
CA GLN A 2 23.93 6.44 -13.95
C GLN A 2 23.50 4.97 -14.13
N GLU A 3 24.38 4.09 -14.62
CA GLU A 3 24.04 2.67 -14.82
C GLU A 3 23.79 1.90 -13.51
N TYR A 4 24.51 2.22 -12.44
CA TYR A 4 24.41 1.50 -11.17
C TYR A 4 23.06 1.78 -10.50
N LEU A 5 22.59 3.03 -10.54
CA LEU A 5 21.24 3.38 -10.09
C LEU A 5 20.15 2.67 -10.91
N LYS A 6 20.37 2.48 -12.22
CA LYS A 6 19.45 1.73 -13.08
C LYS A 6 19.39 0.26 -12.69
N ILE A 7 20.53 -0.36 -12.39
CA ILE A 7 20.64 -1.75 -11.95
C ILE A 7 20.02 -1.94 -10.55
N THR A 8 20.34 -1.07 -9.59
CA THR A 8 19.74 -1.12 -8.24
C THR A 8 18.23 -0.93 -8.29
N ARG A 9 17.73 0.04 -9.06
CA ARG A 9 16.28 0.26 -9.20
C ARG A 9 15.58 -0.90 -9.92
N ASN A 10 16.21 -1.47 -10.95
CA ASN A 10 15.63 -2.57 -11.71
C ASN A 10 15.67 -3.90 -10.94
N GLY A 11 16.72 -4.15 -10.15
CA GLY A 11 16.85 -5.34 -9.30
C GLY A 11 15.98 -5.28 -8.04
N LEU A 12 15.93 -4.12 -7.38
CA LEU A 12 15.27 -3.96 -6.09
C LEU A 12 13.77 -3.70 -6.21
N TRP A 13 13.31 -3.02 -7.27
CA TRP A 13 11.89 -2.64 -7.44
C TRP A 13 11.18 -3.41 -8.57
N ASN A 14 11.81 -3.58 -9.74
CA ASN A 14 11.14 -4.15 -10.91
C ASN A 14 11.26 -5.68 -11.01
N ASN A 15 12.37 -6.26 -10.52
CA ASN A 15 12.59 -7.72 -10.53
C ASN A 15 12.22 -8.42 -9.22
N ASN A 16 12.06 -7.68 -8.11
CA ASN A 16 11.82 -8.28 -6.79
C ASN A 16 10.49 -7.82 -6.19
N GLN A 17 9.40 -8.42 -6.68
CA GLN A 17 8.04 -8.19 -6.18
C GLN A 17 7.92 -8.44 -4.66
N ALA A 18 8.70 -9.38 -4.11
CA ALA A 18 8.68 -9.71 -2.69
C ALA A 18 9.07 -8.52 -1.81
N LEU A 19 9.97 -7.64 -2.27
CA LEU A 19 10.39 -6.47 -1.50
C LEU A 19 9.30 -5.40 -1.46
N VAL A 20 8.69 -5.10 -2.62
CA VAL A 20 7.57 -4.16 -2.73
C VAL A 20 6.36 -4.64 -1.91
N ALA A 21 6.07 -5.94 -1.96
CA ALA A 21 5.02 -6.54 -1.15
C ALA A 21 5.33 -6.38 0.34
N LEU A 22 6.56 -6.68 0.78
CA LEU A 22 6.97 -6.55 2.19
C LEU A 22 6.90 -5.11 2.72
N LEU A 23 7.27 -4.12 1.90
CA LEU A 23 7.14 -2.69 2.22
C LEU A 23 5.68 -2.27 2.43
N GLY A 24 4.74 -2.85 1.66
CA GLY A 24 3.31 -2.65 1.84
C GLY A 24 2.67 -3.55 2.92
N LEU A 25 3.37 -4.59 3.39
CA LEU A 25 2.84 -5.61 4.29
C LEU A 25 2.92 -5.24 5.77
N CYS A 26 3.67 -4.19 6.14
CA CYS A 26 3.85 -3.74 7.53
C CYS A 26 2.55 -3.78 8.38
N PRO A 27 1.38 -3.29 7.89
CA PRO A 27 0.17 -3.34 8.69
C PRO A 27 -0.46 -4.74 8.76
N LEU A 28 -0.24 -5.59 7.75
CA LEU A 28 -0.74 -6.97 7.74
C LEU A 28 0.09 -7.90 8.65
N LEU A 29 1.41 -7.69 8.72
CA LEU A 29 2.27 -8.44 9.63
C LEU A 29 1.96 -8.13 11.10
N ALA A 30 1.67 -6.87 11.43
CA ALA A 30 1.30 -6.46 12.78
C ALA A 30 -0.06 -7.03 13.25
N VAL A 31 -0.99 -7.26 12.32
CA VAL A 31 -2.39 -7.60 12.64
C VAL A 31 -2.68 -9.10 12.67
N THR A 32 -1.72 -9.95 12.29
CA THR A 32 -1.86 -11.41 12.25
C THR A 32 -2.19 -12.06 13.60
N ASN A 33 -1.84 -11.41 14.71
CA ASN A 33 -2.05 -11.97 16.06
C ASN A 33 -3.53 -12.04 16.48
N ASN A 34 -4.41 -11.22 15.90
CA ASN A 34 -5.79 -11.16 16.38
C ASN A 34 -6.77 -10.83 15.24
N VAL A 35 -7.72 -11.75 14.99
CA VAL A 35 -8.72 -11.63 13.91
C VAL A 35 -9.57 -10.37 14.06
N ALA A 36 -9.89 -9.98 15.29
CA ALA A 36 -10.63 -8.75 15.58
C ALA A 36 -9.90 -7.48 15.09
N ASN A 37 -8.57 -7.44 15.21
CA ASN A 37 -7.77 -6.31 14.75
C ASN A 37 -7.69 -6.26 13.20
N ALA A 38 -7.70 -7.43 12.55
CA ALA A 38 -7.66 -7.51 11.08
C ALA A 38 -8.97 -6.99 10.47
N ILE A 39 -10.10 -7.31 11.09
CA ILE A 39 -11.43 -6.83 10.67
C ILE A 39 -11.53 -5.31 10.84
N SER A 40 -11.07 -4.75 11.96
CA SER A 40 -11.11 -3.30 12.19
C SER A 40 -10.25 -2.53 11.19
N LEU A 41 -9.06 -3.04 10.84
CA LEU A 41 -8.21 -2.47 9.80
C LEU A 41 -8.87 -2.50 8.42
N GLY A 42 -9.51 -3.62 8.06
CA GLY A 42 -10.24 -3.75 6.78
C GLY A 42 -11.43 -2.78 6.66
N ILE A 43 -12.20 -2.62 7.75
CA ILE A 43 -13.32 -1.68 7.80
C ILE A 43 -12.81 -0.24 7.72
N ALA A 44 -11.79 0.10 8.50
CA ALA A 44 -11.22 1.45 8.52
C ALA A 44 -10.63 1.86 7.15
N THR A 45 -9.90 0.96 6.49
CA THR A 45 -9.34 1.22 5.16
C THR A 45 -10.43 1.36 4.10
N THR A 46 -11.45 0.50 4.11
CA THR A 46 -12.59 0.62 3.19
C THR A 46 -13.30 1.96 3.36
N PHE A 47 -13.54 2.37 4.61
CA PHE A 47 -14.15 3.67 4.92
C PHE A 47 -13.32 4.84 4.39
N VAL A 48 -12.01 4.84 4.63
CA VAL A 48 -11.13 5.92 4.17
C VAL A 48 -11.02 5.97 2.64
N LEU A 49 -11.02 4.82 1.96
CA LEU A 49 -11.04 4.76 0.50
C LEU A 49 -12.33 5.34 -0.05
N VAL A 50 -13.49 4.97 0.49
CA VAL A 50 -14.78 5.52 0.05
C VAL A 50 -14.82 7.03 0.28
N ALA A 51 -14.42 7.51 1.46
CA ALA A 51 -14.36 8.94 1.75
C ALA A 51 -13.40 9.70 0.83
N SER A 52 -12.22 9.13 0.53
CA SER A 52 -11.24 9.74 -0.37
C SER A 52 -11.77 9.82 -1.80
N ASN A 53 -12.36 8.74 -2.30
CA ASN A 53 -12.95 8.71 -3.63
C ASN A 53 -14.16 9.64 -3.74
N LEU A 54 -14.98 9.75 -2.69
CA LEU A 54 -16.11 10.67 -2.64
C LEU A 54 -15.64 12.13 -2.66
N SER A 55 -14.66 12.50 -1.84
CA SER A 55 -14.05 13.84 -1.85
C SER A 55 -13.43 14.18 -3.20
N VAL A 56 -12.67 13.26 -3.80
CA VAL A 56 -12.06 13.46 -5.13
C VAL A 56 -13.14 13.57 -6.21
N SER A 57 -14.20 12.76 -6.14
CA SER A 57 -15.32 12.84 -7.09
C SER A 57 -16.05 14.17 -7.00
N LEU A 58 -16.25 14.69 -5.79
CA LEU A 58 -16.83 16.02 -5.57
C LEU A 58 -15.93 17.10 -6.17
N PHE A 59 -14.63 17.09 -5.86
CA PHE A 59 -13.67 18.08 -6.38
C PHE A 59 -13.44 17.99 -7.89
N ARG A 60 -13.65 16.83 -8.51
CA ARG A 60 -13.55 16.63 -9.96
C ARG A 60 -14.77 17.15 -10.72
N ASN A 61 -15.94 17.16 -10.08
CA ASN A 61 -17.20 17.59 -10.69
C ASN A 61 -17.45 19.10 -10.54
N TYR A 62 -16.71 19.77 -9.65
CA TYR A 62 -16.53 21.23 -9.63
C TYR A 62 -15.40 21.65 -10.58
#